data_AF-A0A0B8SZ83-F1
#
_entry.id   AF-A0A0B8SZ83-F1
#
_cell.length_a   1.000
_cell.length_b   1.000
_cell.length_c   1.000
_cell.angle_alpha   90.00
_cell.angle_beta   90.00
_cell.angle_gamma   90.00
#
_symmetry.space_group_name_H-M   'P 1'
#
loop_
_entity.id
_entity.type
_entity.pdbx_description
1 polymer ?
#
loop_
_entity_poly.entity_id
_entity_poly.type
_entity_poly.pdbx_seq_one_letter_code
_entity_poly.pdbx_strand_id
1 'polypeptide(L)'
;MMNFDSIALGDLTQDVQIPKTVDEQVEETWFVKYGEETVGVGLFLPDSRSCVLAILGDDVAHRKVIGTYQSSDDHERLILHGLEIAYEGYLRSVKGDTVIGKLDIKE
;
A
#
# COMPACT_ATOMS: atom_id res chain seq x y z
N MET A 1 -2.07 -16.36 9.69
CA MET A 1 -1.31 -15.11 9.52
C MET A 1 -0.21 -15.40 8.52
N MET A 2 -0.18 -14.66 7.41
CA MET A 2 0.84 -14.84 6.38
C MET A 2 2.17 -14.24 6.86
N ASN A 3 3.29 -14.87 6.51
CA ASN A 3 4.60 -14.29 6.80
C ASN A 3 5.02 -13.36 5.66
N PHE A 4 4.88 -12.05 5.85
CA PHE A 4 5.26 -11.04 4.86
C PHE A 4 6.78 -10.79 4.79
N ASP A 5 7.58 -11.34 5.71
CA ASP A 5 9.02 -11.06 5.80
C ASP A 5 9.80 -11.55 4.58
N SER A 6 9.36 -12.64 3.95
CA SER A 6 10.01 -13.23 2.79
C SER A 6 9.58 -12.65 1.43
N ILE A 7 8.54 -11.80 1.41
CA ILE A 7 8.00 -11.27 0.14
C ILE A 7 8.89 -10.11 -0.35
N ALA A 8 9.35 -10.22 -1.60
CA ALA A 8 10.05 -9.16 -2.31
C ALA A 8 9.13 -8.45 -3.31
N LEU A 9 9.51 -7.24 -3.74
CA LEU A 9 8.75 -6.45 -4.71
C LEU A 9 8.48 -7.21 -6.03
N GLY A 10 9.44 -8.03 -6.47
CA GLY A 10 9.32 -8.81 -7.70
C GLY A 10 8.31 -9.95 -7.63
N ASP A 11 7.86 -10.32 -6.42
CA ASP A 11 6.86 -11.36 -6.21
C ASP A 11 5.42 -10.80 -6.27
N LEU A 12 5.27 -9.47 -6.24
CA LEU A 12 3.98 -8.80 -6.20
C LEU A 12 3.42 -8.59 -7.60
N THR A 13 2.13 -8.83 -7.75
CA THR A 13 1.40 -8.57 -8.99
C THR A 13 0.24 -7.60 -8.77
N GLN A 14 -0.06 -6.81 -9.80
CA GLN A 14 -1.21 -5.91 -9.83
C GLN A 14 -2.53 -6.70 -9.76
N ASP A 15 -3.47 -6.23 -8.94
CA ASP A 15 -4.83 -6.80 -8.83
C ASP A 15 -5.90 -5.81 -9.30
N VAL A 16 -6.22 -4.84 -8.45
CA VAL A 16 -7.22 -3.79 -8.74
C VAL A 16 -6.52 -2.44 -8.72
N GLN A 17 -6.67 -1.68 -9.80
CA GLN A 17 -6.14 -0.32 -9.86
C GLN A 17 -6.98 0.58 -8.97
N ILE A 18 -6.33 1.44 -8.20
CA ILE A 18 -6.97 2.45 -7.37
C ILE A 18 -6.46 3.84 -7.75
N PRO A 19 -7.18 4.92 -7.38
CA PRO A 19 -6.72 6.27 -7.64
C PRO A 19 -5.32 6.50 -7.07
N LYS A 20 -4.56 7.39 -7.73
CA LYS A 20 -3.29 7.87 -7.20
C LYS A 20 -3.49 8.48 -5.82
N THR A 21 -2.52 8.28 -4.95
CA THR A 21 -2.59 8.75 -3.57
C THR A 21 -2.05 10.17 -3.41
N VAL A 22 -1.26 10.63 -4.40
CA VAL A 22 -0.73 11.99 -4.52
C VAL A 22 -0.83 12.42 -5.98
N ASP A 23 -1.24 13.66 -6.23
CA ASP A 23 -1.51 14.16 -7.60
C ASP A 23 -0.26 14.13 -8.51
N GLU A 24 0.92 14.41 -7.95
CA GLU A 24 2.19 14.48 -8.68
C GLU A 24 2.90 13.11 -8.81
N GLN A 25 2.33 12.05 -8.23
CA GLN A 25 2.88 10.70 -8.32
C GLN A 25 2.96 10.26 -9.79
N VAL A 26 4.12 9.77 -10.23
CA VAL A 26 4.27 9.22 -11.58
C VAL A 26 3.66 7.82 -11.65
N GLU A 27 3.96 7.00 -10.65
CA GLU A 27 3.54 5.61 -10.49
C GLU A 27 2.02 5.46 -10.46
N GLU A 28 1.57 4.26 -10.78
CA GLU A 28 0.19 3.85 -10.60
C GLU A 28 0.02 3.15 -9.25
N THR A 29 -1.11 3.41 -8.58
CA THR A 29 -1.43 2.77 -7.31
C THR A 29 -2.35 1.56 -7.55
N TRP A 30 -1.99 0.43 -6.94
CA TRP A 30 -2.70 -0.83 -7.10
C TRP A 30 -2.91 -1.53 -5.76
N PHE A 31 -4.00 -2.27 -5.63
CA PHE A 31 -4.02 -3.43 -4.74
C PHE A 31 -3.07 -4.48 -5.29
N VAL A 32 -2.30 -5.12 -4.40
CA VAL A 32 -1.27 -6.08 -4.79
C VAL A 32 -1.59 -7.48 -4.31
N LYS A 33 -1.25 -8.45 -5.14
CA LYS A 33 -1.36 -9.88 -4.88
C LYS A 33 0.00 -10.53 -4.65
N TYR A 34 -0.01 -11.55 -3.81
CA TYR A 34 1.05 -12.54 -3.72
C TYR A 34 0.42 -13.93 -3.93
N GLY A 35 0.72 -14.53 -5.09
CA GLY A 35 -0.08 -15.66 -5.58
C GLY A 35 -1.52 -15.22 -5.87
N GLU A 36 -2.50 -15.91 -5.27
CA GLU A 36 -3.93 -15.63 -5.46
C GLU A 36 -4.52 -14.66 -4.42
N GLU A 37 -3.76 -14.31 -3.38
CA GLU A 37 -4.23 -13.50 -2.27
C GLU A 37 -3.86 -12.02 -2.43
N THR A 38 -4.84 -11.13 -2.29
CA THR A 38 -4.60 -9.68 -2.17
C THR A 38 -4.05 -9.39 -0.78
N VAL A 39 -2.83 -8.84 -0.73
CA VAL A 39 -2.02 -8.75 0.50
C VAL A 39 -1.68 -7.31 0.91
N GLY A 40 -2.07 -6.31 0.12
CA GLY A 40 -1.83 -4.92 0.46
C GLY A 40 -2.00 -3.97 -0.72
N VAL A 41 -1.21 -2.89 -0.70
CA VAL A 41 -1.18 -1.86 -1.74
C VAL A 41 0.25 -1.63 -2.22
N GLY A 42 0.41 -1.19 -3.47
CA GLY A 42 1.72 -0.93 -4.04
C GLY A 42 1.70 0.05 -5.20
N LEU A 43 2.89 0.58 -5.48
CA LEU A 43 3.19 1.51 -6.56
C LEU A 43 3.93 0.77 -7.67
N PHE A 44 3.45 0.95 -8.89
CA PHE A 44 4.01 0.36 -10.09
C PHE A 44 4.41 1.45 -11.07
N LEU A 45 5.56 1.28 -11.72
CA LEU A 45 5.92 2.16 -12.82
C LEU A 45 4.86 2.06 -13.93
N PRO A 46 4.49 3.17 -14.59
CA PRO A 46 3.53 3.15 -15.70
C PRO A 46 3.96 2.15 -16.78
N ASP A 47 2.98 1.45 -17.36
CA ASP A 47 3.19 0.45 -18.41
C ASP A 47 4.18 -0.67 -18.02
N SER A 48 4.41 -0.89 -16.72
CA SER A 48 5.35 -1.87 -16.19
C SER A 48 4.72 -2.75 -15.11
N ARG A 49 5.28 -3.95 -14.96
CA ARG A 49 4.96 -4.87 -13.84
C ARG A 49 5.90 -4.69 -12.66
N SER A 50 6.81 -3.72 -12.72
CA SER A 50 7.78 -3.46 -11.66
C SER A 50 7.13 -2.69 -10.51
N CYS A 51 6.88 -3.40 -9.41
CA CYS A 51 6.55 -2.78 -8.14
C CYS A 51 7.79 -2.10 -7.57
N VAL A 52 7.67 -0.83 -7.15
CA VAL A 52 8.79 -0.04 -6.61
C VAL A 52 8.65 0.21 -5.11
N LEU A 53 7.42 0.20 -4.60
CA LEU A 53 7.09 0.41 -3.21
C LEU A 53 5.77 -0.31 -2.89
N ALA A 54 5.68 -0.99 -1.76
CA ALA A 54 4.44 -1.60 -1.30
C ALA A 54 4.31 -1.56 0.22
N ILE A 55 3.06 -1.55 0.67
CA ILE A 55 2.67 -1.75 2.07
C ILE A 55 1.81 -3.00 2.11
N LEU A 56 2.31 -4.03 2.80
CA LEU A 56 1.65 -5.32 2.98
C LEU A 56 1.22 -5.50 4.42
N GLY A 57 0.22 -6.35 4.64
CA GLY A 57 -0.10 -6.82 5.97
C GLY A 57 -1.54 -7.28 6.14
N ASP A 58 -1.79 -7.86 7.31
CA ASP A 58 -3.12 -8.27 7.76
C ASP A 58 -3.81 -7.18 8.58
N ASP A 59 -3.06 -6.25 9.19
CA ASP A 59 -3.56 -5.11 9.96
C ASP A 59 -2.53 -3.95 10.04
N VAL A 60 -2.88 -2.87 10.76
CA VAL A 60 -2.04 -1.66 10.90
C VAL A 60 -0.78 -1.91 11.74
N ALA A 61 -0.87 -2.79 12.76
CA ALA A 61 0.22 -3.08 13.70
C ALA A 61 1.26 -4.03 13.09
N HIS A 62 0.84 -4.89 12.18
CA HIS A 62 1.67 -5.87 11.47
C HIS A 62 1.92 -5.47 10.01
N ARG A 63 1.87 -4.17 9.69
CA ARG A 63 2.19 -3.69 8.34
C ARG A 63 3.69 -3.76 8.06
N LYS A 64 4.05 -4.11 6.83
CA LYS A 64 5.42 -4.12 6.33
C LYS A 64 5.52 -3.23 5.10
N VAL A 65 6.42 -2.26 5.14
CA VAL A 65 6.81 -1.47 3.97
C VAL A 65 7.98 -2.17 3.28
N ILE A 66 7.90 -2.32 1.96
CA ILE A 66 8.95 -2.91 1.13
C ILE A 66 9.22 -2.02 -0.07
N GLY A 67 10.50 -1.85 -0.40
CA GLY A 67 10.95 -0.88 -1.39
C GLY A 67 11.32 0.46 -0.77
N THR A 68 11.82 1.35 -1.62
CA THR A 68 12.16 2.73 -1.26
C THR A 68 11.73 3.63 -2.40
N TYR A 69 11.31 4.86 -2.07
CA TYR A 69 10.92 5.84 -3.07
C TYR A 69 12.05 6.84 -3.25
N GLN A 70 12.84 6.70 -4.31
CA GLN A 70 14.00 7.56 -4.52
C GLN A 70 13.58 8.93 -5.07
N SER A 71 13.25 9.85 -4.16
CA SER A 71 12.92 11.27 -4.45
C SER A 71 13.49 12.19 -3.37
N SER A 72 13.08 13.46 -3.34
CA SER A 72 13.35 14.33 -2.19
C SER A 72 12.62 13.83 -0.94
N ASP A 73 13.21 14.04 0.24
CA ASP A 73 12.67 13.56 1.52
C ASP A 73 11.20 13.97 1.75
N ASP A 74 10.82 15.19 1.39
CA ASP A 74 9.44 15.67 1.54
C ASP A 74 8.45 14.97 0.61
N HIS A 75 8.88 14.71 -0.63
CA HIS A 75 8.04 14.05 -1.62
C HIS A 75 7.89 12.55 -1.30
N GLU A 76 8.98 11.88 -0.90
CA GLU A 76 8.92 10.50 -0.39
C GLU A 76 7.95 10.38 0.80
N ARG A 77 7.98 11.33 1.74
CA ARG A 77 7.05 11.33 2.87
C ARG A 77 5.59 11.48 2.45
N LEU A 78 5.30 12.33 1.48
CA LEU A 78 3.95 12.50 0.94
C LEU A 78 3.44 11.23 0.26
N ILE A 79 4.28 10.60 -0.57
CA ILE A 79 3.97 9.35 -1.25
C ILE A 79 3.70 8.23 -0.25
N LEU A 80 4.57 8.06 0.75
CA LEU A 80 4.38 7.07 1.80
C LEU A 80 3.09 7.30 2.58
N HIS A 81 2.81 8.54 2.98
CA HIS A 81 1.59 8.87 3.70
C HIS A 81 0.33 8.60 2.86
N GLY A 82 0.33 8.97 1.59
CA GLY A 82 -0.76 8.65 0.67
C GLY A 82 -0.96 7.14 0.53
N LEU A 83 0.13 6.39 0.41
CA LEU A 83 0.09 4.93 0.31
C LEU A 83 -0.41 4.27 1.62
N GLU A 84 -0.11 4.83 2.78
CA GLU A 84 -0.68 4.39 4.08
C GLU A 84 -2.20 4.57 4.11
N ILE A 85 -2.73 5.69 3.61
CA ILE A 85 -4.19 5.90 3.51
C ILE A 85 -4.82 4.85 2.59
N ALA A 86 -4.19 4.55 1.45
CA ALA A 86 -4.66 3.49 0.56
C ALA A 86 -4.62 2.11 1.24
N TYR A 87 -3.59 1.82 2.02
CA TYR A 87 -3.47 0.59 2.81
C TYR A 87 -4.59 0.44 3.83
N GLU A 88 -4.93 1.50 4.57
CA GLU A 88 -6.10 1.49 5.46
C GLU A 88 -7.40 1.23 4.70
N GLY A 89 -7.55 1.81 3.51
CA GLY A 89 -8.67 1.54 2.61
C GLY A 89 -8.75 0.06 2.20
N TYR A 90 -7.61 -0.56 1.86
CA TYR A 90 -7.51 -2.00 1.60
C TYR A 90 -7.97 -2.83 2.79
N LEU A 91 -7.47 -2.55 4.01
CA LEU A 91 -7.87 -3.30 5.21
C LEU A 91 -9.39 -3.25 5.44
N ARG A 92 -10.00 -2.08 5.25
CA ARG A 92 -11.44 -1.89 5.42
C ARG A 92 -12.26 -2.61 4.33
N SER A 93 -11.82 -2.53 3.08
CA SER A 93 -12.58 -3.01 1.91
C SER A 93 -12.39 -4.49 1.60
N VAL A 94 -11.19 -5.03 1.80
CA VAL A 94 -10.81 -6.40 1.40
C VAL A 94 -10.77 -7.34 2.60
N LYS A 95 -10.14 -6.92 3.71
CA LYS A 95 -9.98 -7.80 4.88
C LYS A 95 -11.21 -7.84 5.79
N GLY A 96 -12.08 -6.85 5.71
CA GLY A 96 -13.31 -6.81 6.50
C GLY A 96 -13.04 -6.53 7.99
N ASP A 97 -12.89 -5.23 8.29
CA ASP A 97 -13.05 -4.59 9.59
C ASP A 97 -11.95 -4.74 10.68
N THR A 98 -11.41 -3.60 11.11
CA THR A 98 -11.41 -3.17 12.53
C THR A 98 -11.29 -1.64 12.58
N VAL A 99 -12.36 -0.95 12.96
CA VAL A 99 -12.30 0.45 13.39
C VAL A 99 -11.37 0.57 14.62
N ILE A 100 -10.14 1.04 14.42
CA ILE A 100 -9.38 1.75 15.48
C ILE A 100 -9.08 3.16 14.97
N GLY A 101 -10.15 3.89 14.70
CA GLY A 101 -10.13 5.34 14.65
C GLY A 101 -11.14 5.83 15.66
N LYS A 102 -10.73 6.03 16.92
CA LYS A 102 -11.44 6.99 17.76
C LYS A 102 -11.24 8.34 17.10
N LEU A 103 -12.19 8.75 16.26
CA LEU A 103 -12.41 10.16 15.99
C LEU A 103 -12.83 10.77 17.33
N ASP A 104 -11.87 11.42 17.99
CA ASP A 104 -12.14 12.25 19.16
C ASP A 104 -12.82 13.52 18.65
N ILE A 105 -14.11 13.42 18.33
CA ILE A 105 -14.93 14.58 18.03
C ILE A 105 -15.31 15.17 19.39
N LYS A 106 -14.57 16.19 19.82
CA LYS A 106 -15.02 17.06 20.91
C LYS A 106 -16.17 17.91 20.38
N GLU A 107 -17.37 17.66 20.88
CA GLU A 107 -18.47 18.65 20.87
C GLU A 107 -18.13 19.86 21.75
#